data_AF-A0A484Z6T6-F1
#
_entry.id   AF-A0A484Z6T6-F1
#
_cell.length_a   1.000
_cell.length_b   1.000
_cell.length_c   1.000
_cell.angle_alpha   90.00
_cell.angle_beta   90.00
_cell.angle_gamma   90.00
#
_symmetry.space_group_name_H-M   'P 1'
#
loop_
_entity.id
_entity.type
_entity.pdbx_description
1 polymer ?
#
loop_
_entity_poly.entity_id
_entity_poly.type
_entity_poly.pdbx_seq_one_letter_code
_entity_poly.pdbx_strand_id
1 'polypeptide(L)'
;MEGRHLGFPALAVSLNGYIHYDTAAAVTCSILRALGREPLRTGRILNINVPDLPLDEIKGIRVTRCGSRHPADKVIPQEDPRGNTLYWIWTAWRQVRRGTRYRLRGR
;
A
#
# COMPACT_ATOMS: atom_id res chain seq x y z
N MET A 1 9.36 7.05 -5.70
CA MET A 1 10.64 6.31 -5.78
C MET A 1 11.83 7.24 -5.63
N GLU A 2 11.66 8.51 -5.94
CA GLU A 2 12.69 9.57 -5.90
C GLU A 2 13.57 9.60 -4.65
N GLY A 3 13.01 9.42 -3.44
CA GLY A 3 13.78 9.48 -2.19
C GLY A 3 14.73 8.29 -1.91
N ARG A 4 14.85 7.31 -2.81
CA ARG A 4 15.60 6.06 -2.56
C ARG A 4 17.11 6.23 -2.41
N HIS A 5 17.66 7.40 -2.73
CA HIS A 5 19.10 7.68 -2.65
C HIS A 5 19.48 8.51 -1.41
N LEU A 6 18.52 8.76 -0.51
CA LEU A 6 18.75 9.51 0.73
C LEU A 6 19.35 8.60 1.82
N GLY A 7 19.78 9.22 2.93
CA GLY A 7 20.39 8.51 4.07
C GLY A 7 19.45 7.60 4.87
N PHE A 8 18.14 7.68 4.62
CA PHE A 8 17.11 6.81 5.21
C PHE A 8 16.24 6.19 4.12
N PRO A 9 15.64 5.01 4.38
CA PRO A 9 14.71 4.42 3.44
C PRO A 9 13.48 5.32 3.24
N ALA A 10 13.06 5.51 2.00
CA ALA A 10 11.83 6.21 1.69
C ALA A 10 10.61 5.38 2.13
N LEU A 11 9.63 6.00 2.76
CA LEU A 11 8.39 5.34 3.17
C LEU A 11 7.26 5.70 2.21
N ALA A 12 6.59 4.69 1.66
CA ALA A 12 5.30 4.83 1.00
C ALA A 12 4.26 4.16 1.89
N VAL A 13 3.27 4.94 2.34
CA VAL A 13 2.24 4.48 3.28
C VAL A 13 0.88 4.55 2.61
N SER A 14 0.10 3.48 2.71
CA SER A 14 -1.25 3.40 2.15
C SER A 14 -2.21 2.83 3.18
N LEU A 15 -3.35 3.49 3.37
CA LEU A 15 -4.47 2.97 4.16
C LEU A 15 -5.35 2.09 3.27
N ASN A 16 -5.80 0.94 3.78
CA ASN A 16 -6.73 0.04 3.10
C ASN A 16 -8.19 0.46 3.37
N GLY A 17 -8.51 1.70 3.02
CA GLY A 17 -9.78 2.34 3.29
C GLY A 17 -9.59 3.85 3.43
N TYR A 18 -10.53 4.52 4.09
CA TYR A 18 -10.67 5.97 4.07
C TYR A 18 -11.03 6.59 5.43
N ILE A 19 -10.98 5.82 6.53
CA ILE A 19 -11.47 6.27 7.84
C ILE A 19 -10.30 6.53 8.81
N HIS A 20 -9.53 5.49 9.14
CA HIS A 20 -8.52 5.45 10.20
C HIS A 20 -7.14 5.96 9.74
N TYR A 21 -7.08 7.18 9.22
CA TYR A 21 -5.82 7.84 8.86
C TYR A 21 -4.92 8.09 10.07
N ASP A 22 -5.52 8.32 11.24
CA ASP A 22 -4.84 8.42 12.52
C ASP A 22 -4.01 7.16 12.85
N THR A 23 -4.56 5.99 12.57
CA THR A 23 -3.88 4.70 12.74
C THR A 23 -2.70 4.59 11.79
N ALA A 24 -2.86 4.99 10.52
CA ALA A 24 -1.75 5.03 9.57
C ALA A 24 -0.64 6.01 9.98
N ALA A 25 -1.00 7.18 10.52
CA ALA A 25 -0.06 8.14 11.05
C ALA A 25 0.72 7.58 12.26
N ALA A 26 0.02 6.98 13.23
CA ALA A 26 0.63 6.39 14.41
C ALA A 26 1.64 5.28 14.06
N VAL A 27 1.27 4.40 13.13
CA VAL A 27 2.15 3.35 12.59
C VAL A 27 3.39 3.97 11.93
N THR A 28 3.20 5.00 11.10
CA THR A 28 4.29 5.67 10.39
C THR A 28 5.28 6.30 11.38
N CYS A 29 4.78 7.01 12.40
CA CYS A 29 5.61 7.59 13.45
C CYS A 29 6.38 6.52 14.25
N SER A 30 5.76 5.37 14.51
CA SER A 30 6.43 4.24 15.18
C SER A 30 7.61 3.72 14.35
N ILE A 31 7.43 3.56 13.04
CA ILE A 31 8.48 3.10 12.13
C ILE A 31 9.59 4.15 12.00
N LEU A 32 9.27 5.43 11.88
CA LEU A 32 10.27 6.50 11.84
C LEU A 32 11.12 6.53 13.12
N ARG A 33 10.49 6.39 14.29
CA ARG A 33 11.22 6.29 15.57
C ARG A 33 12.13 5.07 15.63
N ALA A 34 11.70 3.93 15.10
CA ALA A 34 12.53 2.73 15.03
C ALA A 34 13.75 2.93 14.10
N LEU A 35 13.53 3.51 12.91
CA LEU A 35 14.59 3.81 11.94
C LEU A 35 15.61 4.83 12.47
N GLY A 36 15.16 5.79 13.27
CA GLY A 36 16.06 6.75 13.93
C GLY A 36 16.95 6.12 15.00
N ARG A 37 16.52 5.01 15.62
CA ARG A 37 17.32 4.25 16.59
C ARG A 37 18.28 3.28 15.91
N GLU A 38 17.77 2.54 14.92
CA GLU A 38 18.55 1.57 14.16
C GLU A 38 18.23 1.70 12.67
N PRO A 39 19.14 2.29 11.87
CA PRO A 39 18.95 2.42 10.44
C PRO A 39 18.90 1.05 9.76
N LEU A 40 18.00 0.90 8.79
CA LEU A 40 17.98 -0.31 7.97
C LEU A 40 19.24 -0.38 7.10
N ARG A 41 20.04 -1.42 7.32
CA ARG A 41 21.27 -1.69 6.54
C ARG A 41 21.01 -2.00 5.07
N THR A 42 19.82 -2.51 4.76
CA THR A 42 19.39 -2.86 3.40
C THR A 42 17.92 -2.48 3.19
N GLY A 43 17.56 -2.17 1.95
CA GLY A 43 16.22 -1.73 1.57
C GLY A 43 16.10 -0.21 1.54
N ARG A 44 15.97 0.34 0.33
CA ARG A 44 15.92 1.80 0.09
C ARG A 44 14.50 2.38 0.12
N ILE A 45 13.48 1.52 0.06
CA ILE A 45 12.07 1.90 0.04
C ILE A 45 11.26 0.88 0.83
N LEU A 46 10.40 1.34 1.75
CA LEU A 46 9.40 0.52 2.43
C LEU A 46 8.01 0.88 1.93
N ASN A 47 7.28 -0.11 1.43
CA ASN A 47 5.86 0.01 1.09
C ASN A 47 5.02 -0.58 2.24
N ILE A 48 4.33 0.29 2.96
CA ILE A 48 3.57 0.00 4.18
C ILE A 48 2.09 0.08 3.87
N ASN A 49 1.35 -0.99 4.17
CA ASN A 49 -0.10 -1.01 4.01
C ASN A 49 -0.75 -1.21 5.37
N VAL A 50 -1.62 -0.26 5.74
CA VAL A 50 -2.29 -0.19 7.04
C VAL A 50 -3.76 -0.60 6.84
N PRO A 51 -4.27 -1.60 7.58
CA PRO A 51 -5.71 -1.89 7.63
C PRO A 51 -6.48 -0.65 8.09
N ASP A 52 -7.66 -0.44 7.52
CA ASP A 52 -8.57 0.61 7.97
C ASP A 52 -9.32 0.14 9.22
N LEU A 53 -8.61 0.14 10.36
CA LEU A 53 -9.08 -0.28 11.67
C LEU A 53 -8.55 0.68 12.74
N PRO A 54 -9.25 0.82 13.89
CA PRO A 54 -8.70 1.47 15.08
C PRO A 54 -7.34 0.89 15.49
N LEU A 55 -6.48 1.73 16.09
CA LEU A 55 -5.10 1.36 16.42
C LEU A 55 -5.01 0.17 17.39
N ASP A 56 -5.94 0.06 18.34
CA ASP A 56 -6.03 -1.02 19.33
C ASP A 56 -6.45 -2.37 18.71
N GLU A 57 -7.00 -2.37 17.50
CA GLU A 57 -7.33 -3.59 16.76
C GLU A 57 -6.20 -4.09 15.84
N ILE A 58 -5.12 -3.31 15.71
CA ILE A 58 -3.95 -3.67 14.93
C ILE A 58 -3.14 -4.75 15.65
N LYS A 59 -3.04 -5.96 15.06
CA LYS A 59 -2.31 -7.11 15.65
C LYS A 59 -0.79 -7.04 15.55
N GLY A 60 -0.23 -5.91 15.12
CA GLY A 60 1.21 -5.73 14.93
C GLY A 60 1.70 -5.94 13.48
N ILE A 61 3.02 -5.82 13.29
CA ILE A 61 3.71 -5.67 12.00
C ILE A 61 4.24 -7.00 11.49
N ARG A 62 4.16 -7.21 10.17
CA ARG A 62 4.79 -8.35 9.51
C ARG A 62 5.56 -7.92 8.28
N VAL A 63 6.83 -8.29 8.16
CA VAL A 63 7.67 -8.12 6.97
C VAL A 63 7.17 -9.01 5.87
N THR A 64 6.72 -8.46 4.74
CA THR A 64 6.41 -9.32 3.61
C THR A 64 7.04 -8.71 2.21
N ARG A 65 7.26 -9.42 1.04
CA ARG A 65 7.49 -9.13 -0.45
C ARG A 65 6.31 -9.05 -1.53
N CYS A 66 6.04 -7.95 -2.23
CA CYS A 66 4.88 -7.77 -3.16
C CYS A 66 4.25 -9.01 -3.86
N GLY A 67 2.93 -9.20 -3.69
CA GLY A 67 2.14 -10.16 -4.49
C GLY A 67 1.88 -9.71 -5.93
N SER A 68 1.36 -10.62 -6.76
CA SER A 68 1.02 -10.39 -8.18
C SER A 68 -0.48 -10.51 -8.45
N ARG A 69 -0.94 -9.89 -9.54
CA ARG A 69 -2.30 -9.94 -10.06
C ARG A 69 -2.28 -10.46 -11.50
N HIS A 70 -3.39 -11.07 -11.94
CA HIS A 70 -3.59 -11.30 -13.37
C HIS A 70 -3.64 -9.95 -14.12
N PRO A 71 -3.24 -9.92 -15.41
CA PRO A 71 -3.43 -8.74 -16.23
C PRO A 71 -4.90 -8.28 -16.19
N ALA A 72 -5.11 -6.97 -16.11
CA ALA A 72 -6.45 -6.41 -16.29
C ALA A 72 -6.80 -6.53 -17.78
N ASP A 73 -7.89 -7.23 -18.07
CA ASP A 73 -8.36 -7.57 -19.42
C ASP A 73 -9.70 -6.90 -19.76
N LYS A 74 -10.27 -6.14 -18.82
CA LYS A 74 -11.59 -5.50 -18.97
C LYS A 74 -11.47 -4.02 -19.28
N VAL A 75 -12.15 -3.62 -20.35
CA VAL A 75 -12.39 -2.22 -20.73
C VAL A 75 -13.90 -2.01 -20.77
N ILE A 76 -14.38 -0.92 -20.18
CA ILE A 76 -15.81 -0.56 -20.19
C ILE A 76 -16.02 0.57 -21.19
N PRO A 77 -16.70 0.33 -22.32
CA PRO A 77 -17.07 1.40 -23.25
C PRO A 77 -18.20 2.25 -22.67
N GLN A 78 -18.17 3.56 -22.92
CA GLN A 78 -19.22 4.51 -22.56
C GLN A 78 -19.33 5.57 -23.66
N GLU A 79 -20.53 5.89 -24.12
CA GLU A 79 -20.71 6.98 -25.08
C GLU A 79 -20.68 8.35 -24.39
N ASP A 80 -20.03 9.31 -25.04
CA ASP A 80 -20.14 10.72 -24.67
C ASP A 80 -21.42 11.35 -25.25
N PRO A 81 -21.81 12.57 -24.82
CA PRO A 81 -23.01 13.25 -25.36
C PRO A 81 -22.95 13.58 -26.86
N ARG A 82 -21.80 13.40 -27.52
CA ARG A 82 -21.58 13.63 -28.95
C ARG A 82 -21.56 12.31 -29.75
N GLY A 83 -21.79 11.17 -29.09
CA GLY A 83 -21.80 9.84 -29.70
C GLY A 83 -20.42 9.21 -29.88
N ASN A 84 -19.35 9.75 -29.29
CA ASN A 84 -18.03 9.12 -29.33
C ASN A 84 -17.90 8.07 -28.22
N THR A 85 -17.29 6.92 -28.54
CA THR A 85 -16.98 5.89 -27.55
C THR A 85 -15.75 6.25 -26.72
N LEU A 86 -15.96 6.39 -25.42
CA LEU A 86 -14.93 6.47 -24.39
C LEU A 86 -14.65 5.07 -23.84
N TYR A 87 -13.41 4.81 -23.44
CA TYR A 87 -12.97 3.51 -22.93
C TYR A 87 -12.39 3.66 -21.52
N TRP A 88 -13.06 3.09 -20.52
CA TRP A 88 -12.60 3.06 -19.14
C TRP A 88 -11.78 1.80 -18.85
N ILE A 89 -10.62 1.98 -18.21
CA ILE A 89 -9.81 0.86 -17.72
C ILE A 89 -10.47 0.31 -16.45
N TRP A 90 -10.86 -0.97 -16.46
CA TRP A 90 -11.43 -1.63 -15.28
C TRP A 90 -10.41 -2.53 -14.61
N THR A 91 -10.27 -2.42 -13.29
CA THR A 91 -9.39 -3.29 -12.52
C THR A 91 -10.18 -4.50 -11.99
N ALA A 92 -9.98 -5.69 -12.57
CA ALA A 92 -10.49 -6.92 -11.98
C ALA A 92 -9.67 -7.30 -10.73
N TRP A 93 -10.31 -7.33 -9.55
CA TRP A 93 -9.68 -7.73 -8.30
C TRP A 93 -9.63 -9.26 -8.17
N ARG A 94 -8.69 -9.91 -8.85
CA ARG A 94 -8.38 -11.35 -8.61
C ARG A 94 -6.90 -11.51 -8.28
N GLN A 95 -6.59 -11.67 -6.99
CA GLN A 95 -5.23 -11.83 -6.48
C GLN A 95 -4.80 -13.31 -6.60
N VAL A 96 -3.63 -13.57 -7.18
CA VAL A 96 -3.24 -14.94 -7.59
C VAL A 96 -2.34 -15.63 -6.58
N ARG A 97 -1.44 -14.91 -5.89
CA ARG A 97 -0.56 -15.50 -4.87
C ARG A 97 -0.27 -14.54 -3.72
N ARG A 98 -0.20 -15.10 -2.50
CA ARG A 98 0.35 -14.43 -1.30
C ARG A 98 1.87 -14.34 -1.44
N GLY A 99 2.32 -13.40 -2.24
CA GLY A 99 3.61 -12.76 -2.03
C GLY A 99 3.50 -11.92 -0.76
N THR A 100 4.63 -11.81 -0.12
CA THR A 100 4.90 -11.11 1.12
C THR A 100 4.53 -9.50 0.80
N ARG A 101 4.55 -8.47 1.66
CA ARG A 101 4.41 -6.99 1.78
C ARG A 101 4.54 -6.60 3.30
N TYR A 102 5.09 -5.48 3.76
CA TYR A 102 4.91 -5.16 5.20
C TYR A 102 3.42 -4.94 5.50
N ARG A 103 2.78 -5.87 6.22
CA ARG A 103 1.32 -5.92 6.42
C ARG A 103 1.02 -6.00 7.90
N LEU A 104 0.29 -5.02 8.41
CA LEU A 104 -0.34 -5.11 9.73
C LEU A 104 -1.52 -6.08 9.63
N ARG A 105 -1.67 -7.00 10.59
CA ARG A 105 -2.81 -7.93 10.60
C ARG A 105 -4.01 -7.28 11.31
N GLY A 106 -5.19 -7.33 10.70
CA GLY A 106 -6.48 -7.10 11.38
C GLY A 106 -7.03 -8.38 12.03
N ARG A 107 -8.13 -8.27 12.77
CA ARG A 107 -8.88 -9.41 13.34
C ARG A 107 -9.14 -10.53 12.34
#